data_AF-A0A7U9SDI8-F1
#
_entry.id   AF-A0A7U9SDI8-F1
#
_cell.length_a   1.000
_cell.length_b   1.000
_cell.length_c   1.000
_cell.angle_alpha   90.00
_cell.angle_beta   90.00
_cell.angle_gamma   90.00
#
_symmetry.space_group_name_H-M   'P 1'
#
loop_
_entity.id
_entity.type
_entity.pdbx_description
1 polymer ?
#
loop_
_entity_poly.entity_id
_entity_poly.type
_entity_poly.pdbx_seq_one_letter_code
_entity_poly.pdbx_strand_id
1 'polypeptide(L)'
;MKKVILSAVALFAGFFLLAGLVVMLSGDEEDAGDPEGELVLQVSEDVLRYRDLVVFSCNENGISSYVDYILAIMQVESRGLGVDVLACGASSPEESIREGCRIFATHVQGMKEYGCDFDTVLQSYNYGGGYMQYVLNHGKKHTFVLAEEFAKTHSGGVKVTYTNPIAVAKNGGWRYKYGNMFYVELVHQCFVESGGSGGDSGSVAVGVAGTVDPKARLTWLFPGGVPQSSAQMQSYLTQITVPVIDASGRSGSVTLTVHKKLANEIQAVFQEMKAAGFPVRASDTGGYVWRQMASSANRSHHSYGCVIDLNWTSNPMLGVTGGSYRPGVDPYSVTPKVVAIWKRHGFYWGGDWKKSKDYMHFTYTNH
;
A
#
# COMPACT_ATOMS: atom_id res chain seq x y z
N MET A 1 -54.36 37.48 50.57
CA MET A 1 -53.87 37.06 51.90
C MET A 1 -54.28 35.62 52.17
N LYS A 2 -53.39 34.84 52.79
CA LYS A 2 -53.57 33.50 53.44
C LYS A 2 -53.70 32.30 52.48
N LYS A 3 -52.68 31.44 52.33
CA LYS A 3 -52.04 30.44 53.23
C LYS A 3 -52.90 29.20 53.53
N VAL A 4 -52.44 28.08 52.94
CA VAL A 4 -52.19 26.71 53.48
C VAL A 4 -53.35 25.93 54.09
N ILE A 5 -53.64 24.75 53.51
CA ILE A 5 -53.81 23.39 54.11
C ILE A 5 -53.62 22.39 52.93
N LEU A 6 -52.54 21.60 52.73
CA LEU A 6 -52.02 20.38 53.37
C LEU A 6 -52.98 19.17 53.45
N SER A 7 -52.81 18.17 52.58
CA SER A 7 -53.23 16.75 52.74
C SER A 7 -52.48 15.90 51.69
N ALA A 8 -51.57 15.02 52.12
CA ALA A 8 -51.72 13.54 52.17
C ALA A 8 -51.56 12.90 50.77
N VAL A 9 -50.71 11.92 50.46
CA VAL A 9 -50.13 10.78 51.20
C VAL A 9 -48.85 10.35 50.46
N ALA A 10 -47.76 10.13 51.20
CA ALA A 10 -46.59 9.39 50.74
C ALA A 10 -46.78 7.91 51.09
N LEU A 11 -46.77 7.03 50.08
CA LEU A 11 -46.58 5.57 50.21
C LEU A 11 -46.53 4.95 48.80
N PHE A 12 -45.32 4.81 48.26
CA PHE A 12 -44.82 3.58 47.59
C PHE A 12 -43.33 3.78 47.26
N ALA A 13 -42.53 3.98 48.31
CA ALA A 13 -41.10 3.69 48.31
C ALA A 13 -40.96 2.25 48.82
N GLY A 14 -40.77 1.30 47.90
CA GLY A 14 -40.78 -0.13 48.24
C GLY A 14 -40.85 -1.04 47.03
N PHE A 15 -39.96 -0.84 46.05
CA PHE A 15 -39.61 -1.88 45.09
C PHE A 15 -38.10 -1.86 44.83
N PHE A 16 -37.35 -1.88 45.93
CA PHE A 16 -35.94 -2.26 45.96
C PHE A 16 -35.86 -3.58 46.74
N LEU A 17 -34.97 -4.48 46.28
CA LEU A 17 -34.63 -5.80 46.82
C LEU A 17 -35.41 -6.98 46.20
N LEU A 18 -35.10 -7.32 44.95
CA LEU A 18 -34.42 -8.59 44.59
C LEU A 18 -34.37 -8.73 43.06
N ALA A 19 -33.25 -8.32 42.46
CA ALA A 19 -32.66 -8.90 41.24
C ALA A 19 -31.69 -7.87 40.63
N GLY A 20 -30.42 -8.26 40.45
CA GLY A 20 -29.54 -7.53 39.53
C GLY A 20 -28.34 -6.82 40.13
N LEU A 21 -27.65 -7.43 41.10
CA LEU A 21 -26.20 -7.29 41.14
C LEU A 21 -25.65 -8.10 39.95
N VAL A 22 -25.51 -7.47 38.78
CA VAL A 22 -24.73 -7.98 37.65
C VAL A 22 -23.97 -6.80 37.04
N VAL A 23 -22.70 -6.73 37.43
CA VAL A 23 -21.52 -6.39 36.62
C VAL A 23 -21.75 -5.39 35.48
N MET A 24 -21.07 -4.24 35.60
CA MET A 24 -20.54 -3.45 34.48
C MET A 24 -20.04 -4.37 33.35
N LEU A 25 -20.91 -4.65 32.39
CA LEU A 25 -20.52 -5.16 31.08
C LEU A 25 -20.95 -4.09 30.09
N SER A 26 -19.97 -3.28 29.72
CA SER A 26 -19.80 -2.77 28.37
C SER A 26 -20.26 -3.85 27.38
N GLY A 27 -21.48 -3.68 26.88
CA GLY A 27 -21.97 -4.43 25.73
C GLY A 27 -21.40 -3.74 24.52
N ASP A 28 -20.31 -4.30 24.03
CA ASP A 28 -19.72 -4.03 22.74
C ASP A 28 -20.85 -4.02 21.69
N GLU A 29 -21.09 -2.86 21.07
CA GLU A 29 -21.59 -2.90 19.70
C GLU A 29 -20.54 -3.68 18.93
N GLU A 30 -20.97 -4.76 18.30
CA GLU A 30 -20.14 -5.58 17.43
C GLU A 30 -19.48 -4.66 16.40
N ASP A 31 -18.23 -4.28 16.69
CA ASP A 31 -17.33 -3.70 15.74
C ASP A 31 -17.09 -4.81 14.72
N ALA A 32 -17.91 -4.80 13.67
CA ALA A 32 -17.57 -5.40 12.40
C ALA A 32 -16.36 -4.62 11.87
N GLY A 33 -15.22 -4.87 12.49
CA GLY A 33 -13.92 -4.40 12.05
C GLY A 33 -13.64 -5.05 10.71
N ASP A 34 -14.04 -4.36 9.66
CA ASP A 34 -13.59 -4.64 8.31
C ASP A 34 -12.07 -4.44 8.33
N PRO A 35 -11.26 -5.45 7.97
CA PRO A 35 -9.83 -5.24 7.80
C PRO A 35 -9.64 -4.56 6.44
N GLU A 36 -10.14 -3.34 6.26
CA GLU A 36 -9.76 -2.50 5.12
C GLU A 36 -8.31 -2.10 5.33
N GLY A 37 -7.41 -2.71 4.56
CA GLY A 37 -6.01 -2.31 4.52
C GLY A 37 -5.91 -0.81 4.20
N GLU A 38 -5.23 -0.06 5.07
CA GLU A 38 -5.10 1.40 4.97
C GLU A 38 -4.59 1.80 3.58
N LEU A 39 -5.41 2.41 2.72
CA LEU A 39 -4.96 2.78 1.37
C LEU A 39 -3.90 3.89 1.44
N VAL A 40 -2.71 3.64 0.89
CA VAL A 40 -1.60 4.58 0.77
C VAL A 40 -1.64 5.27 -0.58
N LEU A 41 -1.67 6.60 -0.57
CA LEU A 41 -1.56 7.43 -1.78
C LEU A 41 -0.18 7.31 -2.43
N GLN A 42 -0.14 7.07 -3.74
CA GLN A 42 1.03 7.03 -4.62
C GLN A 42 0.85 8.02 -5.77
N VAL A 43 1.46 9.20 -5.62
CA VAL A 43 1.44 10.30 -6.61
C VAL A 43 2.85 10.89 -6.76
N SER A 44 3.11 11.63 -7.84
CA SER A 44 4.42 12.22 -8.12
C SER A 44 4.81 13.29 -7.10
N GLU A 45 6.12 13.55 -6.97
CA GLU A 45 6.64 14.68 -6.17
C GLU A 45 6.09 16.04 -6.65
N ASP A 46 5.81 16.17 -7.96
CA ASP A 46 5.17 17.37 -8.53
C ASP A 46 3.76 17.59 -7.98
N VAL A 47 3.04 16.52 -7.61
CA VAL A 47 1.75 16.58 -6.91
C VAL A 47 1.98 16.81 -5.41
N LEU A 48 2.89 16.06 -4.79
CA LEU A 48 3.15 16.12 -3.34
C LEU A 48 3.61 17.50 -2.87
N ARG A 49 4.30 18.29 -3.71
CA ARG A 49 4.70 19.67 -3.38
C ARG A 49 3.50 20.58 -3.02
N TYR A 50 2.29 20.22 -3.46
CA TYR A 50 1.07 20.97 -3.17
C TYR A 50 0.32 20.47 -1.93
N ARG A 51 0.80 19.42 -1.26
CA ARG A 51 0.09 18.74 -0.17
C ARG A 51 -0.37 19.70 0.92
N ASP A 52 0.48 20.60 1.38
CA ASP A 52 0.12 21.54 2.46
C ASP A 52 -1.00 22.49 2.05
N LEU A 53 -0.99 22.97 0.81
CA LEU A 53 -2.04 23.84 0.27
C LEU A 53 -3.35 23.08 0.04
N VAL A 54 -3.27 21.81 -0.37
CA VAL A 54 -4.42 20.92 -0.47
C VAL A 54 -5.02 20.65 0.91
N VAL A 55 -4.19 20.35 1.93
CA VAL A 55 -4.62 20.18 3.32
C VAL A 55 -5.34 21.44 3.81
N PHE A 56 -4.72 22.61 3.60
CA PHE A 56 -5.31 23.90 3.97
C PHE A 56 -6.68 24.09 3.31
N SER A 57 -6.76 23.90 2.00
CA SER A 57 -7.99 24.10 1.23
C SER A 57 -9.08 23.07 1.56
N CYS A 58 -8.70 21.81 1.83
CA CYS A 58 -9.65 20.78 2.29
C CYS A 58 -10.22 21.11 3.66
N ASN A 59 -9.42 21.65 4.57
CA ASN A 59 -9.87 22.11 5.89
C ASN A 59 -10.87 23.26 5.77
N GLU A 60 -10.60 24.26 4.91
CA GLU A 60 -11.53 25.38 4.68
C GLU A 60 -12.90 24.91 4.15
N ASN A 61 -12.94 23.80 3.41
CA ASN A 61 -14.14 23.24 2.80
C ASN A 61 -14.80 22.09 3.60
N GLY A 62 -14.26 21.74 4.79
CA GLY A 62 -14.82 20.67 5.63
C GLY A 62 -14.69 19.26 5.03
N ILE A 63 -13.67 19.03 4.21
CA ILE A 63 -13.39 17.76 3.52
C ILE A 63 -12.00 17.21 3.85
N SER A 64 -11.49 17.48 5.06
CA SER A 64 -10.14 17.09 5.51
C SER A 64 -9.82 15.61 5.35
N SER A 65 -10.81 14.71 5.40
CA SER A 65 -10.63 13.26 5.19
C SER A 65 -10.38 12.87 3.74
N TYR A 66 -10.48 13.80 2.78
CA TYR A 66 -10.37 13.53 1.34
C TYR A 66 -9.11 14.13 0.71
N VAL A 67 -8.16 14.63 1.50
CA VAL A 67 -6.89 15.23 1.02
C VAL A 67 -6.21 14.34 0.00
N ASP A 68 -6.10 13.04 0.28
CA ASP A 68 -5.40 12.12 -0.61
C ASP A 68 -6.16 11.91 -1.93
N TYR A 69 -7.49 11.95 -1.92
CA TYR A 69 -8.29 11.90 -3.15
C TYR A 69 -8.15 13.16 -4.01
N ILE A 70 -7.98 14.34 -3.39
CA ILE A 70 -7.67 15.57 -4.14
C ILE A 70 -6.30 15.48 -4.82
N LEU A 71 -5.30 14.93 -4.12
CA LEU A 71 -3.97 14.70 -4.70
C LEU A 71 -4.01 13.65 -5.82
N ALA A 72 -4.79 12.57 -5.66
CA ALA A 72 -5.01 11.59 -6.73
C ALA A 72 -5.71 12.21 -7.96
N ILE A 73 -6.71 13.05 -7.75
CA ILE A 73 -7.35 13.81 -8.83
C ILE A 73 -6.31 14.71 -9.53
N MET A 74 -5.48 15.45 -8.79
CA MET A 74 -4.40 16.26 -9.37
C MET A 74 -3.42 15.41 -10.20
N GLN A 75 -3.09 14.20 -9.74
CA GLN A 75 -2.26 13.25 -10.46
C GLN A 75 -2.88 12.86 -11.81
N VAL A 76 -4.19 12.61 -11.83
CA VAL A 76 -4.94 12.23 -13.04
C VAL A 76 -5.13 13.41 -14.00
N GLU A 77 -5.42 14.60 -13.49
CA GLU A 77 -5.73 15.78 -14.32
C GLU A 77 -4.48 16.38 -14.97
N SER A 78 -3.41 16.58 -14.18
CA SER A 78 -2.27 17.38 -14.62
C SER A 78 -0.91 16.80 -14.27
N ARG A 79 -0.87 15.78 -13.41
CA ARG A 79 0.36 15.26 -12.79
C ARG A 79 1.10 16.32 -11.94
N GLY A 80 0.39 17.35 -11.47
CA GLY A 80 0.96 18.48 -10.73
C GLY A 80 1.65 19.52 -11.62
N LEU A 81 1.42 19.48 -12.93
CA LEU A 81 2.10 20.34 -13.91
C LEU A 81 1.15 21.41 -14.48
N GLY A 82 1.72 22.57 -14.85
CA GLY A 82 0.97 23.68 -15.42
C GLY A 82 0.34 24.61 -14.37
N VAL A 83 -0.58 25.47 -14.82
CA VAL A 83 -1.24 26.46 -13.96
C VAL A 83 -2.54 25.93 -13.35
N ASP A 84 -3.30 25.13 -14.08
CA ASP A 84 -4.58 24.58 -13.63
C ASP A 84 -4.41 23.11 -13.25
N VAL A 85 -3.82 22.87 -12.08
CA VAL A 85 -3.40 21.54 -11.64
C VAL A 85 -4.55 20.58 -11.34
N LEU A 86 -5.76 21.10 -11.09
CA LEU A 86 -7.00 20.33 -10.90
C LEU A 86 -8.00 20.47 -12.07
N ALA A 87 -7.58 21.05 -13.19
CA ALA A 87 -8.38 21.19 -14.42
C ALA A 87 -9.78 21.83 -14.21
N CYS A 88 -9.86 22.88 -13.39
CA CYS A 88 -11.10 23.57 -13.03
C CYS A 88 -11.27 24.96 -13.67
N GLY A 89 -10.41 25.33 -14.63
CA GLY A 89 -10.45 26.61 -15.34
C GLY A 89 -9.67 27.74 -14.67
N ALA A 90 -8.75 27.41 -13.76
CA ALA A 90 -8.00 28.39 -12.98
C ALA A 90 -6.78 28.97 -13.71
N SER A 91 -6.33 30.15 -13.25
CA SER A 91 -5.20 30.89 -13.81
C SER A 91 -3.88 30.70 -13.04
N SER A 92 -3.94 30.08 -11.86
CA SER A 92 -2.78 29.75 -11.03
C SER A 92 -2.99 28.44 -10.27
N PRO A 93 -1.90 27.75 -9.83
CA PRO A 93 -2.05 26.52 -9.06
C PRO A 93 -2.79 26.71 -7.74
N GLU A 94 -2.63 27.86 -7.07
CA GLU A 94 -3.34 28.15 -5.84
C GLU A 94 -4.84 28.33 -6.06
N GLU A 95 -5.23 29.11 -7.07
CA GLU A 95 -6.62 29.25 -7.48
C GLU A 95 -7.23 27.89 -7.86
N SER A 96 -6.48 27.08 -8.62
CA SER A 96 -6.88 25.74 -9.04
C SER A 96 -7.15 24.83 -7.85
N ILE A 97 -6.27 24.81 -6.84
CA ILE A 97 -6.42 23.98 -5.65
C ILE A 97 -7.63 24.42 -4.81
N ARG A 98 -7.79 25.73 -4.60
CA ARG A 98 -8.91 26.28 -3.81
C ARG A 98 -10.25 25.97 -4.48
N GLU A 99 -10.37 26.25 -5.77
CA GLU A 99 -11.61 26.02 -6.53
C GLU A 99 -11.90 24.53 -6.69
N GLY A 100 -10.89 23.72 -7.01
CA GLY A 100 -11.04 22.27 -7.12
C GLY A 100 -11.52 21.63 -5.81
N CYS A 101 -11.00 22.07 -4.65
CA CYS A 101 -11.48 21.61 -3.33
C CYS A 101 -12.95 22.01 -3.09
N ARG A 102 -13.36 23.22 -3.49
CA ARG A 102 -14.73 23.71 -3.37
C ARG A 102 -15.71 22.90 -4.25
N ILE A 103 -15.32 22.61 -5.48
CA ILE A 103 -16.08 21.76 -6.41
C ILE A 103 -16.24 20.36 -5.82
N PHE A 104 -15.15 19.74 -5.37
CA PHE A 104 -15.18 18.41 -4.77
C PHE A 104 -16.09 18.37 -3.52
N ALA A 105 -16.02 19.38 -2.65
CA ALA A 105 -16.88 19.48 -1.48
C ALA A 105 -18.38 19.54 -1.84
N THR A 106 -18.73 20.20 -2.95
CA THR A 106 -20.12 20.22 -3.46
C THR A 106 -20.57 18.81 -3.84
N HIS A 107 -19.70 17.99 -4.44
CA HIS A 107 -20.02 16.60 -4.77
C HIS A 107 -20.10 15.71 -3.52
N VAL A 108 -19.23 15.91 -2.52
CA VAL A 108 -19.33 15.19 -1.23
C VAL A 108 -20.65 15.51 -0.52
N GLN A 109 -21.13 16.75 -0.59
CA GLN A 109 -22.44 17.12 -0.05
C GLN A 109 -23.57 16.41 -0.82
N GLY A 110 -23.53 16.43 -2.15
CA GLY A 110 -24.52 15.72 -2.97
C GLY A 110 -24.54 14.20 -2.72
N MET A 111 -23.37 13.57 -2.51
CA MET A 111 -23.29 12.16 -2.12
C MET A 111 -24.09 11.86 -0.85
N LYS A 112 -23.95 12.72 0.17
CA LYS A 112 -24.68 12.59 1.45
C LYS A 112 -26.17 12.82 1.28
N GLU A 113 -26.56 13.82 0.49
CA GLU A 113 -27.97 14.17 0.25
C GLU A 113 -28.71 13.07 -0.54
N TYR A 114 -28.07 12.55 -1.59
CA TYR A 114 -28.70 11.57 -2.49
C TYR A 114 -28.50 10.12 -2.03
N GLY A 115 -27.54 9.87 -1.14
CA GLY A 115 -27.16 8.54 -0.67
C GLY A 115 -26.48 7.72 -1.75
N CYS A 116 -25.65 8.37 -2.59
CA CYS A 116 -24.83 7.69 -3.59
C CYS A 116 -23.51 7.18 -2.98
N ASP A 117 -22.84 6.26 -3.66
CA ASP A 117 -21.50 5.81 -3.29
C ASP A 117 -20.41 6.85 -3.58
N PHE A 118 -19.23 6.65 -2.98
CA PHE A 118 -18.11 7.57 -3.11
C PHE A 118 -17.53 7.63 -4.54
N ASP A 119 -17.54 6.52 -5.27
CA ASP A 119 -17.13 6.49 -6.69
C ASP A 119 -17.99 7.42 -7.57
N THR A 120 -19.24 7.69 -7.17
CA THR A 120 -20.07 8.71 -7.82
C THR A 120 -19.49 10.12 -7.64
N VAL A 121 -18.89 10.44 -6.50
CA VAL A 121 -18.20 11.73 -6.27
C VAL A 121 -17.03 11.88 -7.23
N LEU A 122 -16.17 10.85 -7.30
CA LEU A 122 -14.99 10.85 -8.17
C LEU A 122 -15.37 11.05 -9.63
N GLN A 123 -16.33 10.27 -10.14
CA GLN A 123 -16.76 10.41 -11.53
C GLN A 123 -17.50 11.75 -11.78
N SER A 124 -18.21 12.29 -10.78
CA SER A 124 -18.88 13.58 -10.89
C SER A 124 -17.90 14.75 -10.92
N TYR A 125 -16.70 14.61 -10.36
CA TYR A 125 -15.65 15.62 -10.56
C TYR A 125 -15.31 15.77 -12.05
N ASN A 126 -15.24 14.64 -12.77
CA ASN A 126 -14.94 14.61 -14.19
C ASN A 126 -16.13 14.94 -15.11
N TYR A 127 -17.35 14.55 -14.73
CA TYR A 127 -18.57 14.72 -15.53
C TYR A 127 -19.51 15.84 -15.06
N GLY A 128 -19.19 16.49 -13.95
CA GLY A 128 -20.05 17.45 -13.27
C GLY A 128 -21.23 16.80 -12.54
N GLY A 129 -21.99 17.63 -11.82
CA GLY A 129 -23.10 17.19 -10.97
C GLY A 129 -24.26 16.50 -11.70
N GLY A 130 -24.37 16.66 -13.03
CA GLY A 130 -25.35 15.94 -13.84
C GLY A 130 -25.18 14.42 -13.78
N TYR A 131 -23.94 13.93 -13.65
CA TYR A 131 -23.67 12.50 -13.49
C TYR A 131 -24.18 11.97 -12.15
N MET A 132 -24.06 12.75 -11.08
CA MET A 132 -24.58 12.36 -9.77
C MET A 132 -26.10 12.16 -9.80
N GLN A 133 -26.82 13.06 -10.45
CA GLN A 133 -28.27 12.93 -10.63
C GLN A 133 -28.64 11.75 -11.54
N TYR A 134 -27.79 11.45 -12.52
CA TYR A 134 -27.94 10.26 -13.35
C TYR A 134 -27.81 8.99 -12.49
N VAL A 135 -26.77 8.85 -11.67
CA VAL A 135 -26.58 7.67 -10.80
C VAL A 135 -27.68 7.52 -9.75
N LEU A 136 -28.18 8.62 -9.18
CA LEU A 136 -29.32 8.60 -8.26
C LEU A 136 -30.54 7.85 -8.85
N ASN A 137 -30.81 8.04 -10.14
CA ASN A 137 -31.92 7.39 -10.85
C ASN A 137 -31.59 5.97 -11.35
N HIS A 138 -30.37 5.48 -11.12
CA HIS A 138 -29.87 4.18 -11.62
C HIS A 138 -29.29 3.31 -10.50
N GLY A 139 -29.89 3.37 -9.31
CA GLY A 139 -29.53 2.50 -8.19
C GLY A 139 -28.48 3.06 -7.23
N LYS A 140 -28.15 4.36 -7.36
CA LYS A 140 -27.31 5.13 -6.42
C LYS A 140 -25.86 4.61 -6.28
N LYS A 141 -25.41 3.74 -7.18
CA LYS A 141 -24.05 3.23 -7.19
C LYS A 141 -23.40 3.46 -8.54
N HIS A 142 -22.18 3.97 -8.53
CA HIS A 142 -21.36 4.08 -9.71
C HIS A 142 -21.10 2.68 -10.30
N THR A 143 -21.12 2.59 -11.62
CA THR A 143 -20.53 1.46 -12.35
C THR A 143 -19.88 1.99 -13.62
N PHE A 144 -18.89 1.25 -14.14
CA PHE A 144 -18.30 1.55 -15.45
C PHE A 144 -19.36 1.66 -16.56
N VAL A 145 -20.39 0.81 -16.54
CA VAL A 145 -21.47 0.81 -17.54
C VAL A 145 -22.26 2.13 -17.51
N LEU A 146 -22.57 2.65 -16.32
CA LEU A 146 -23.25 3.94 -16.18
C LEU A 146 -22.36 5.10 -16.66
N ALA A 147 -21.07 5.07 -16.34
CA ALA A 147 -20.11 6.07 -16.83
C ALA A 147 -20.00 6.05 -18.36
N GLU A 148 -19.93 4.85 -18.96
CA GLU A 148 -19.86 4.66 -20.40
C GLU A 148 -21.13 5.17 -21.12
N GLU A 149 -22.32 4.79 -20.66
CA GLU A 149 -23.59 5.22 -21.28
C GLU A 149 -23.84 6.73 -21.11
N PHE A 150 -23.44 7.31 -19.97
CA PHE A 150 -23.49 8.75 -19.78
C PHE A 150 -22.58 9.47 -20.79
N ALA A 151 -21.33 9.02 -20.94
CA ALA A 151 -20.37 9.58 -21.88
C ALA A 151 -20.83 9.44 -23.34
N LYS A 152 -21.41 8.28 -23.69
CA LYS A 152 -21.98 8.01 -25.00
C LYS A 152 -23.11 8.95 -25.34
N THR A 153 -24.04 9.16 -24.41
CA THR A 153 -25.18 10.06 -24.59
C THR A 153 -24.70 11.49 -24.83
N HIS A 154 -23.79 12.00 -23.99
CA HIS A 154 -23.30 13.37 -24.10
C HIS A 154 -22.35 13.62 -25.28
N SER A 155 -21.66 12.57 -25.74
CA SER A 155 -20.80 12.66 -26.93
C SER A 155 -21.56 12.42 -28.24
N GLY A 156 -22.85 12.06 -28.21
CA GLY A 156 -23.60 11.64 -29.39
C GLY A 156 -23.05 10.34 -30.01
N GLY A 157 -22.43 9.48 -29.21
CA GLY A 157 -21.79 8.24 -29.64
C GLY A 157 -20.41 8.42 -30.28
N VAL A 158 -19.85 9.63 -30.31
CA VAL A 158 -18.54 9.90 -30.90
C VAL A 158 -17.42 9.32 -30.03
N LYS A 159 -16.57 8.48 -30.62
CA LYS A 159 -15.40 7.87 -29.97
C LYS A 159 -14.11 8.60 -30.33
N VAL A 160 -13.16 8.60 -29.42
CA VAL A 160 -11.79 9.06 -29.64
C VAL A 160 -10.80 8.00 -29.18
N THR A 161 -9.65 7.93 -29.86
CA THR A 161 -8.55 7.07 -29.46
C THR A 161 -8.06 7.47 -28.07
N TYR A 162 -7.86 6.47 -27.23
CA TYR A 162 -7.37 6.65 -25.86
C TYR A 162 -6.52 5.45 -25.49
N THR A 163 -5.20 5.60 -25.62
CA THR A 163 -4.23 4.51 -25.51
C THR A 163 -3.77 4.25 -24.08
N ASN A 164 -4.51 4.71 -23.08
CA ASN A 164 -4.22 4.36 -21.68
C ASN A 164 -4.33 2.83 -21.52
N PRO A 165 -3.40 2.15 -20.83
CA PRO A 165 -3.41 0.70 -20.67
C PRO A 165 -4.73 0.12 -20.14
N ILE A 166 -5.43 0.84 -19.25
CA ILE A 166 -6.76 0.45 -18.76
C ILE A 166 -7.74 0.34 -19.93
N ALA A 167 -7.84 1.39 -20.74
CA ALA A 167 -8.74 1.43 -21.88
C ALA A 167 -8.35 0.40 -22.95
N VAL A 168 -7.05 0.23 -23.20
CA VAL A 168 -6.53 -0.80 -24.12
C VAL A 168 -6.98 -2.20 -23.67
N ALA A 169 -6.79 -2.53 -22.39
CA ALA A 169 -7.18 -3.82 -21.83
C ALA A 169 -8.71 -4.02 -21.83
N LYS A 170 -9.48 -2.96 -21.56
CA LYS A 170 -10.95 -3.04 -21.45
C LYS A 170 -11.64 -3.14 -22.81
N ASN A 171 -11.25 -2.31 -23.77
CA ASN A 171 -12.04 -2.10 -24.99
C ASN A 171 -11.22 -1.87 -26.27
N GLY A 172 -9.90 -2.06 -26.23
CA GLY A 172 -9.01 -1.86 -27.37
C GLY A 172 -8.48 -0.43 -27.52
N GLY A 173 -8.69 0.45 -26.54
CA GLY A 173 -8.00 1.74 -26.45
C GLY A 173 -8.80 2.92 -27.00
N TRP A 174 -10.04 3.07 -26.55
CA TRP A 174 -10.88 4.21 -26.90
C TRP A 174 -11.78 4.65 -25.74
N ARG A 175 -12.31 5.87 -25.85
CA ARG A 175 -13.39 6.38 -24.98
C ARG A 175 -14.37 7.23 -25.78
N TYR A 176 -15.56 7.46 -25.25
CA TYR A 176 -16.47 8.47 -25.79
C TYR A 176 -15.88 9.88 -25.61
N LYS A 177 -16.17 10.79 -26.54
CA LYS A 177 -15.65 12.17 -26.57
C LYS A 177 -16.39 13.09 -25.58
N TYR A 178 -16.52 12.66 -24.34
CA TYR A 178 -17.09 13.42 -23.25
C TYR A 178 -16.46 12.94 -21.93
N GLY A 179 -15.81 13.87 -21.20
CA GLY A 179 -14.94 13.59 -20.04
C GLY A 179 -14.11 12.31 -20.21
N ASN A 180 -14.05 11.45 -19.18
CA ASN A 180 -13.34 10.18 -19.21
C ASN A 180 -14.13 9.09 -18.45
N MET A 181 -14.60 8.07 -19.17
CA MET A 181 -15.41 6.98 -18.58
C MET A 181 -14.61 5.99 -17.73
N PHE A 182 -13.27 6.13 -17.71
CA PHE A 182 -12.35 5.35 -16.89
C PHE A 182 -11.87 6.13 -15.65
N TYR A 183 -12.47 7.29 -15.34
CA TYR A 183 -11.91 8.23 -14.36
C TYR A 183 -11.76 7.63 -12.96
N VAL A 184 -12.78 6.91 -12.48
CA VAL A 184 -12.72 6.21 -11.18
C VAL A 184 -11.58 5.20 -11.14
N GLU A 185 -11.41 4.39 -12.18
CA GLU A 185 -10.31 3.41 -12.26
C GLU A 185 -8.92 4.12 -12.25
N LEU A 186 -8.80 5.30 -12.86
CA LEU A 186 -7.56 6.10 -12.87
C LEU A 186 -7.24 6.74 -11.52
N VAL A 187 -8.26 7.23 -10.80
CA VAL A 187 -8.08 7.81 -9.46
C VAL A 187 -7.71 6.71 -8.47
N HIS A 188 -8.39 5.56 -8.50
CA HIS A 188 -8.07 4.43 -7.62
C HIS A 188 -6.68 3.84 -7.87
N GLN A 189 -6.13 3.95 -9.08
CA GLN A 189 -4.73 3.57 -9.34
C GLN A 189 -3.69 4.39 -8.55
N CYS A 190 -4.07 5.56 -8.03
CA CYS A 190 -3.23 6.35 -7.15
C CYS A 190 -3.23 5.83 -5.71
N PHE A 191 -4.02 4.81 -5.37
CA PHE A 191 -4.10 4.23 -4.05
C PHE A 191 -3.65 2.78 -4.09
N VAL A 192 -2.79 2.41 -3.15
CA VAL A 192 -2.35 1.03 -2.96
C VAL A 192 -2.67 0.62 -1.54
N GLU A 193 -3.16 -0.59 -1.29
CA GLU A 193 -3.36 -1.07 0.08
C GLU A 193 -2.05 -0.92 0.88
N SER A 194 -2.13 -0.55 2.16
CA SER A 194 -1.00 -0.51 3.10
C SER A 194 -0.50 -1.93 3.28
N GLY A 195 0.37 -2.25 2.33
CA GLY A 195 0.76 -3.56 1.90
C GLY A 195 1.89 -3.40 0.88
N GLY A 196 2.84 -2.51 1.18
CA GLY A 196 4.11 -2.39 0.46
C GLY A 196 4.29 -1.11 -0.37
N SER A 197 5.03 -0.16 0.20
CA SER A 197 5.78 0.95 -0.42
C SER A 197 5.95 0.88 -1.95
N GLY A 198 5.51 1.93 -2.67
CA GLY A 198 5.55 1.95 -4.14
C GLY A 198 5.68 3.29 -4.85
N GLY A 199 6.42 4.27 -4.30
CA GLY A 199 6.87 5.42 -5.10
C GLY A 199 7.97 4.96 -6.06
N ASP A 200 7.73 5.02 -7.38
CA ASP A 200 8.59 4.46 -8.45
C ASP A 200 9.32 3.19 -7.99
N SER A 201 8.54 2.13 -7.79
CA SER A 201 8.97 1.01 -6.96
C SER A 201 10.22 0.33 -7.50
N GLY A 202 10.55 0.49 -8.80
CA GLY A 202 11.54 -0.31 -9.51
C GLY A 202 11.35 -1.81 -9.27
N SER A 203 10.20 -2.21 -8.72
CA SER A 203 9.87 -3.56 -8.29
C SER A 203 9.16 -4.25 -9.43
N VAL A 204 9.33 -5.56 -9.51
CA VAL A 204 8.69 -6.40 -10.53
C VAL A 204 7.71 -7.35 -9.85
N ALA A 205 6.76 -7.90 -10.61
CA ALA A 205 5.83 -8.89 -10.07
C ALA A 205 6.59 -10.09 -9.47
N VAL A 206 5.99 -10.71 -8.44
CA VAL A 206 6.50 -11.96 -7.84
C VAL A 206 6.65 -13.03 -8.91
N GLY A 207 7.73 -13.79 -8.86
CA GLY A 207 8.08 -14.83 -9.82
C GLY A 207 8.96 -14.34 -10.97
N VAL A 208 8.97 -13.03 -11.27
CA VAL A 208 9.83 -12.48 -12.34
C VAL A 208 11.30 -12.72 -12.03
N ALA A 209 11.74 -12.51 -10.78
CA ALA A 209 13.13 -12.73 -10.38
C ALA A 209 13.57 -14.19 -10.61
N GLY A 210 12.67 -15.15 -10.36
CA GLY A 210 12.93 -16.57 -10.63
C GLY A 210 13.20 -16.91 -12.10
N THR A 211 12.67 -16.12 -13.05
CA THR A 211 12.81 -16.36 -14.50
C THR A 211 14.12 -15.84 -15.10
N VAL A 212 14.86 -14.98 -14.38
CA VAL A 212 16.07 -14.34 -14.91
C VAL A 212 17.24 -15.33 -14.88
N ASP A 213 17.92 -15.49 -16.02
CA ASP A 213 19.14 -16.31 -16.15
C ASP A 213 20.13 -15.93 -15.03
N PRO A 214 20.56 -16.91 -14.20
CA PRO A 214 21.62 -16.73 -13.20
C PRO A 214 22.77 -15.82 -13.60
N LYS A 215 23.29 -15.97 -14.83
CA LYS A 215 24.45 -15.20 -15.32
C LYS A 215 24.11 -13.74 -15.62
N ALA A 216 22.84 -13.43 -15.87
CA ALA A 216 22.37 -12.10 -16.20
C ALA A 216 21.84 -11.32 -14.99
N ARG A 217 21.68 -11.96 -13.82
CA ARG A 217 20.98 -11.35 -12.67
C ARG A 217 21.59 -10.05 -12.18
N LEU A 218 22.92 -9.94 -12.13
CA LEU A 218 23.57 -8.71 -11.68
C LEU A 218 23.35 -7.54 -12.66
N THR A 219 23.48 -7.81 -13.96
CA THR A 219 23.16 -6.84 -15.02
C THR A 219 21.67 -6.50 -15.04
N TRP A 220 20.80 -7.46 -14.74
CA TRP A 220 19.37 -7.23 -14.65
C TRP A 220 19.01 -6.33 -13.46
N LEU A 221 19.66 -6.48 -12.30
CA LEU A 221 19.51 -5.54 -11.18
C LEU A 221 20.00 -4.14 -11.59
N PHE A 222 21.13 -4.07 -12.30
CA PHE A 222 21.80 -2.82 -12.64
C PHE A 222 22.04 -2.65 -14.16
N PRO A 223 21.00 -2.35 -14.95
CA PRO A 223 21.12 -2.25 -16.41
C PRO A 223 22.05 -1.11 -16.86
N GLY A 224 22.22 -0.07 -16.03
CA GLY A 224 23.16 1.04 -16.26
C GLY A 224 24.59 0.78 -15.75
N GLY A 225 24.89 -0.43 -15.27
CA GLY A 225 26.17 -0.80 -14.67
C GLY A 225 26.13 -0.88 -13.14
N VAL A 226 26.97 -1.74 -12.57
CA VAL A 226 26.99 -2.05 -11.14
C VAL A 226 27.44 -0.81 -10.33
N PRO A 227 26.68 -0.39 -9.30
CA PRO A 227 27.05 0.74 -8.45
C PRO A 227 28.40 0.57 -7.76
N GLN A 228 29.17 1.66 -7.71
CA GLN A 228 30.51 1.73 -7.13
C GLN A 228 30.54 2.48 -5.78
N SER A 229 29.43 3.10 -5.37
CA SER A 229 29.26 3.76 -4.08
C SER A 229 27.88 3.52 -3.45
N SER A 230 27.76 3.69 -2.14
CA SER A 230 26.47 3.64 -1.43
C SER A 230 25.49 4.71 -1.93
N ALA A 231 25.99 5.89 -2.29
CA ALA A 231 25.20 6.96 -2.87
C ALA A 231 24.55 6.55 -4.21
N GLN A 232 25.30 5.85 -5.07
CA GLN A 232 24.75 5.30 -6.31
C GLN A 232 23.75 4.16 -6.05
N MET A 233 23.96 3.34 -5.02
CA MET A 233 23.01 2.29 -4.65
C MET A 233 21.68 2.85 -4.13
N GLN A 234 21.66 4.04 -3.53
CA GLN A 234 20.47 4.56 -2.85
C GLN A 234 19.24 4.62 -3.76
N SER A 235 19.41 4.92 -5.05
CA SER A 235 18.30 4.96 -6.02
C SER A 235 17.71 3.58 -6.35
N TYR A 236 18.44 2.50 -6.08
CA TYR A 236 18.03 1.11 -6.32
C TYR A 236 17.43 0.43 -5.10
N LEU A 237 17.47 1.08 -3.93
CA LEU A 237 17.02 0.51 -2.67
C LEU A 237 15.60 0.96 -2.32
N THR A 238 14.91 0.10 -1.58
CA THR A 238 13.64 0.42 -0.91
C THR A 238 13.59 -0.29 0.44
N GLN A 239 12.74 0.20 1.33
CA GLN A 239 12.41 -0.48 2.58
C GLN A 239 11.09 -1.24 2.39
N ILE A 240 11.09 -2.51 2.78
CA ILE A 240 9.89 -3.35 2.85
C ILE A 240 9.64 -3.75 4.30
N THR A 241 8.37 -3.84 4.68
CA THR A 241 7.96 -4.47 5.93
C THR A 241 7.42 -5.85 5.60
N VAL A 242 8.00 -6.88 6.22
CA VAL A 242 7.65 -8.27 6.00
C VAL A 242 7.00 -8.88 7.24
N PRO A 243 5.96 -9.71 7.07
CA PRO A 243 5.29 -10.34 8.21
C PRO A 243 6.14 -11.50 8.75
N VAL A 244 6.19 -11.63 10.08
CA VAL A 244 6.88 -12.72 10.76
C VAL A 244 6.05 -13.27 11.92
N ILE A 245 6.50 -14.38 12.48
CA ILE A 245 6.05 -14.90 13.77
C ILE A 245 7.26 -15.19 14.65
N ASP A 246 7.09 -15.14 15.97
CA ASP A 246 8.09 -15.65 16.91
C ASP A 246 7.92 -17.16 17.17
N ALA A 247 8.80 -17.77 17.98
CA ALA A 247 8.74 -19.20 18.31
C ALA A 247 7.45 -19.62 19.05
N SER A 248 6.69 -18.68 19.61
CA SER A 248 5.38 -18.94 20.23
C SER A 248 4.21 -18.76 19.25
N GLY A 249 4.48 -18.38 17.99
CA GLY A 249 3.48 -18.13 16.95
C GLY A 249 2.88 -16.72 16.98
N ARG A 250 3.38 -15.82 17.84
CA ARG A 250 2.87 -14.44 17.88
C ARG A 250 3.31 -13.68 16.64
N SER A 251 2.36 -13.01 15.98
CA SER A 251 2.65 -12.21 14.79
C SER A 251 3.48 -10.97 15.12
N GLY A 252 4.34 -10.60 14.18
CA GLY A 252 5.07 -9.34 14.18
C GLY A 252 5.51 -9.00 12.76
N SER A 253 6.44 -8.05 12.66
CA SER A 253 7.01 -7.63 11.38
C SER A 253 8.51 -7.31 11.50
N VAL A 254 9.20 -7.33 10.36
CA VAL A 254 10.59 -6.88 10.23
C VAL A 254 10.67 -5.88 9.09
N THR A 255 11.39 -4.78 9.28
CA THR A 255 11.69 -3.85 8.19
C THR A 255 13.06 -4.19 7.60
N LEU A 256 13.10 -4.36 6.27
CA LEU A 256 14.30 -4.74 5.53
C LEU A 256 14.57 -3.73 4.44
N THR A 257 15.84 -3.33 4.30
CA THR A 257 16.30 -2.57 3.13
C THR A 257 16.79 -3.54 2.06
N VAL A 258 16.15 -3.49 0.89
CA VAL A 258 16.36 -4.43 -0.23
C VAL A 258 16.43 -3.68 -1.56
N HIS A 259 16.89 -4.38 -2.60
CA HIS A 259 16.82 -3.86 -3.95
C HIS A 259 15.36 -3.80 -4.41
N LYS A 260 14.95 -2.67 -5.00
CA LYS A 260 13.63 -2.39 -5.57
C LYS A 260 13.03 -3.57 -6.35
N LYS A 261 13.77 -4.08 -7.35
CA LYS A 261 13.40 -5.26 -8.16
C LYS A 261 13.13 -6.56 -7.39
N LEU A 262 13.61 -6.69 -6.15
CA LEU A 262 13.44 -7.90 -5.33
C LEU A 262 12.43 -7.71 -4.20
N ALA A 263 11.89 -6.50 -4.02
CA ALA A 263 11.00 -6.16 -2.92
C ALA A 263 9.81 -7.12 -2.81
N ASN A 264 9.03 -7.25 -3.88
CA ASN A 264 7.84 -8.08 -3.91
C ASN A 264 8.18 -9.58 -3.73
N GLU A 265 9.28 -10.03 -4.35
CA GLU A 265 9.74 -11.42 -4.24
C GLU A 265 10.08 -11.78 -2.79
N ILE A 266 10.81 -10.88 -2.11
CA ILE A 266 11.19 -11.08 -0.70
C ILE A 266 9.96 -10.99 0.21
N GLN A 267 9.01 -10.09 -0.05
CA GLN A 267 7.75 -10.05 0.70
C GLN A 267 6.99 -11.39 0.60
N ALA A 268 6.88 -11.96 -0.61
CA ALA A 268 6.23 -13.25 -0.83
C ALA A 268 6.95 -14.39 -0.09
N VAL A 269 8.28 -14.43 -0.12
CA VAL A 269 9.08 -15.40 0.63
C VAL A 269 8.74 -15.36 2.13
N PHE A 270 8.67 -14.17 2.73
CA PHE A 270 8.35 -14.02 4.15
C PHE A 270 6.90 -14.39 4.48
N GLN A 271 5.95 -14.09 3.58
CA GLN A 271 4.57 -14.57 3.71
C GLN A 271 4.51 -16.11 3.71
N GLU A 272 5.22 -16.77 2.80
CA GLU A 272 5.31 -18.23 2.74
C GLU A 272 6.00 -18.83 3.97
N MET A 273 7.07 -18.19 4.48
CA MET A 273 7.73 -18.62 5.72
C MET A 273 6.80 -18.52 6.92
N LYS A 274 6.05 -17.41 7.04
CA LYS A 274 5.04 -17.23 8.09
C LYS A 274 3.94 -18.29 7.99
N ALA A 275 3.40 -18.51 6.79
CA ALA A 275 2.40 -19.56 6.56
C ALA A 275 2.95 -20.97 6.83
N ALA A 276 4.25 -21.18 6.63
CA ALA A 276 4.92 -22.42 6.96
C ALA A 276 5.22 -22.61 8.45
N GLY A 277 4.93 -21.61 9.30
CA GLY A 277 5.17 -21.63 10.73
C GLY A 277 6.64 -21.42 11.11
N PHE A 278 7.47 -20.85 10.24
CA PHE A 278 8.88 -20.62 10.54
C PHE A 278 9.07 -19.32 11.33
N PRO A 279 9.67 -19.37 12.53
CA PRO A 279 9.84 -18.18 13.35
C PRO A 279 11.03 -17.35 12.89
N VAL A 280 10.86 -16.03 12.92
CA VAL A 280 11.88 -15.06 12.53
C VAL A 280 12.01 -13.99 13.61
N ARG A 281 13.25 -13.69 13.99
CA ARG A 281 13.59 -12.63 14.94
C ARG A 281 14.01 -11.38 14.19
N ALA A 282 13.30 -10.28 14.46
CA ALA A 282 13.62 -8.97 13.90
C ALA A 282 15.02 -8.47 14.30
N SER A 283 15.47 -8.80 15.52
CA SER A 283 16.75 -8.34 16.07
C SER A 283 17.96 -8.93 15.36
N ASP A 284 17.82 -10.11 14.76
CA ASP A 284 18.91 -10.82 14.08
C ASP A 284 18.53 -11.35 12.69
N THR A 285 17.73 -10.58 11.96
CA THR A 285 17.43 -10.79 10.54
C THR A 285 17.60 -9.47 9.77
N GLY A 286 18.31 -9.50 8.65
CA GLY A 286 18.68 -8.27 7.94
C GLY A 286 19.22 -8.52 6.54
N GLY A 287 19.56 -7.44 5.84
CA GLY A 287 19.95 -7.51 4.43
C GLY A 287 21.03 -6.49 4.05
N TYR A 288 20.61 -5.39 3.41
CA TYR A 288 21.53 -4.40 2.83
C TYR A 288 22.54 -3.83 3.83
N VAL A 289 23.83 -3.95 3.49
CA VAL A 289 24.94 -3.26 4.15
C VAL A 289 26.01 -2.94 3.10
N TRP A 290 26.32 -1.65 2.92
CA TRP A 290 27.39 -1.24 2.01
C TRP A 290 28.77 -1.50 2.63
N ARG A 291 29.47 -2.55 2.18
CA ARG A 291 30.77 -2.98 2.73
C ARG A 291 31.60 -3.78 1.73
N GLN A 292 32.91 -3.80 1.91
CA GLN A 292 33.77 -4.75 1.21
C GLN A 292 33.57 -6.17 1.78
N MET A 293 33.97 -7.17 1.01
CA MET A 293 34.12 -8.53 1.53
C MET A 293 35.25 -8.57 2.55
N ALA A 294 35.12 -9.41 3.58
CA ALA A 294 36.19 -9.60 4.57
C ALA A 294 37.42 -10.33 3.98
N SER A 295 37.20 -11.16 2.96
CA SER A 295 38.22 -12.05 2.38
C SER A 295 38.82 -11.56 1.06
N SER A 296 38.33 -10.46 0.49
CA SER A 296 38.84 -9.93 -0.77
C SER A 296 38.55 -8.44 -0.93
N ALA A 297 39.19 -7.80 -1.91
CA ALA A 297 38.92 -6.41 -2.29
C ALA A 297 37.55 -6.23 -2.99
N ASN A 298 36.83 -7.32 -3.28
CA ASN A 298 35.54 -7.26 -3.95
C ASN A 298 34.45 -6.68 -3.03
N ARG A 299 33.43 -6.09 -3.67
CA ARG A 299 32.22 -5.60 -2.99
C ARG A 299 31.37 -6.78 -2.53
N SER A 300 30.85 -6.71 -1.31
CA SER A 300 29.94 -7.74 -0.79
C SER A 300 28.59 -7.70 -1.51
N HIS A 301 27.96 -8.85 -1.75
CA HIS A 301 26.61 -8.91 -2.34
C HIS A 301 25.53 -8.27 -1.45
N HIS A 302 25.76 -8.16 -0.13
CA HIS A 302 24.91 -7.34 0.76
C HIS A 302 24.80 -5.88 0.29
N SER A 303 25.86 -5.37 -0.35
CA SER A 303 25.89 -3.99 -0.83
C SER A 303 24.95 -3.75 -2.00
N TYR A 304 24.37 -4.80 -2.60
CA TYR A 304 23.45 -4.70 -3.72
C TYR A 304 21.98 -4.87 -3.33
N GLY A 305 21.66 -4.99 -2.03
CA GLY A 305 20.29 -5.16 -1.55
C GLY A 305 19.65 -6.49 -1.99
N CYS A 306 20.47 -7.48 -2.37
CA CYS A 306 20.02 -8.74 -2.95
C CYS A 306 20.25 -9.96 -2.05
N VAL A 307 20.57 -9.70 -0.78
CA VAL A 307 20.90 -10.69 0.24
C VAL A 307 19.99 -10.49 1.44
N ILE A 308 19.57 -11.59 2.05
CA ILE A 308 18.96 -11.64 3.38
C ILE A 308 19.73 -12.67 4.23
N ASP A 309 20.22 -12.24 5.39
CA ASP A 309 20.71 -13.12 6.45
C ASP A 309 19.58 -13.35 7.46
N LEU A 310 19.21 -14.61 7.66
CA LEU A 310 18.04 -15.01 8.46
C LEU A 310 18.44 -15.59 9.82
N ASN A 311 17.93 -14.99 10.91
CA ASN A 311 18.15 -15.43 12.29
C ASN A 311 19.64 -15.75 12.56
N TRP A 312 20.57 -14.80 12.30
CA TRP A 312 22.01 -15.08 12.24
C TRP A 312 22.59 -15.66 13.54
N THR A 313 21.96 -15.42 14.70
CA THR A 313 22.37 -16.01 15.98
C THR A 313 22.12 -17.53 16.04
N SER A 314 21.15 -18.04 15.27
CA SER A 314 20.80 -19.47 15.17
C SER A 314 21.35 -20.15 13.90
N ASN A 315 21.93 -19.39 12.97
CA ASN A 315 22.38 -19.87 11.66
C ASN A 315 23.80 -19.38 11.34
N PRO A 316 24.85 -20.03 11.86
CA PRO A 316 26.21 -19.53 11.72
C PRO A 316 26.78 -19.71 10.31
N MET A 317 27.72 -18.83 9.96
CA MET A 317 28.76 -19.12 8.98
C MET A 317 29.88 -19.91 9.64
N LEU A 318 30.08 -21.16 9.22
CA LEU A 318 31.05 -22.06 9.83
C LEU A 318 32.48 -21.51 9.69
N GLY A 319 33.17 -21.42 10.82
CA GLY A 319 34.55 -20.92 10.91
C GLY A 319 34.69 -19.40 10.96
N VAL A 320 33.58 -18.65 10.91
CA VAL A 320 33.59 -17.17 10.96
C VAL A 320 32.75 -16.67 12.14
N THR A 321 31.52 -17.16 12.28
CA THR A 321 30.63 -16.79 13.39
C THR A 321 30.56 -17.89 14.43
N GLY A 322 30.34 -17.52 15.70
CA GLY A 322 30.07 -18.50 16.75
C GLY A 322 28.70 -19.17 16.60
N GLY A 323 28.53 -20.33 17.24
CA GLY A 323 27.26 -21.06 17.27
C GLY A 323 27.28 -22.41 16.55
N SER A 324 26.12 -23.06 16.47
CA SER A 324 25.94 -24.34 15.77
C SER A 324 24.62 -24.35 15.03
N TYR A 325 24.65 -24.86 13.79
CA TYR A 325 23.45 -25.03 12.98
C TYR A 325 22.68 -26.28 13.42
N ARG A 326 21.45 -26.12 13.93
CA ARG A 326 20.66 -27.19 14.57
C ARG A 326 19.20 -27.22 14.08
N PRO A 327 18.95 -27.44 12.79
CA PRO A 327 17.58 -27.52 12.26
C PRO A 327 16.78 -28.63 12.97
N GLY A 328 15.55 -28.32 13.38
CA GLY A 328 14.66 -29.24 14.09
C GLY A 328 14.85 -29.30 15.61
N VAL A 329 15.91 -28.67 16.15
CA VAL A 329 16.12 -28.50 17.60
C VAL A 329 16.03 -27.03 17.98
N ASP A 330 16.76 -26.17 17.27
CA ASP A 330 16.60 -24.73 17.41
C ASP A 330 15.48 -24.28 16.46
N PRO A 331 14.36 -23.73 16.98
CA PRO A 331 13.20 -23.36 16.16
C PRO A 331 13.54 -22.27 15.12
N TYR A 332 14.60 -21.50 15.34
CA TYR A 332 15.04 -20.42 14.44
C TYR A 332 16.13 -20.86 13.45
N SER A 333 16.63 -22.11 13.55
CA SER A 333 17.56 -22.64 12.55
C SER A 333 16.84 -22.90 11.23
N VAL A 334 17.39 -22.38 10.14
CA VAL A 334 16.90 -22.56 8.76
C VAL A 334 16.67 -24.04 8.47
N THR A 335 15.50 -24.41 7.96
CA THR A 335 15.14 -25.80 7.66
C THR A 335 15.16 -26.08 6.15
N PRO A 336 15.18 -27.35 5.71
CA PRO A 336 15.02 -27.69 4.29
C PRO A 336 13.76 -27.10 3.65
N LYS A 337 12.65 -26.97 4.41
CA LYS A 337 11.40 -26.34 3.94
C LYS A 337 11.60 -24.85 3.65
N VAL A 338 12.29 -24.13 4.55
CA VAL A 338 12.65 -22.71 4.35
C VAL A 338 13.56 -22.57 3.14
N VAL A 339 14.59 -23.41 3.02
CA VAL A 339 15.49 -23.39 1.85
C VAL A 339 14.72 -23.61 0.54
N ALA A 340 13.74 -24.53 0.54
CA ALA A 340 12.91 -24.78 -0.64
C ALA A 340 12.03 -23.58 -1.02
N ILE A 341 11.50 -22.82 -0.05
CA ILE A 341 10.76 -21.57 -0.30
C ILE A 341 11.69 -20.59 -1.02
N TRP A 342 12.83 -20.24 -0.42
CA TRP A 342 13.78 -19.28 -1.02
C TRP A 342 14.24 -19.69 -2.43
N LYS A 343 14.50 -20.98 -2.65
CA LYS A 343 14.90 -21.49 -3.98
C LYS A 343 13.81 -21.36 -5.04
N ARG A 344 12.52 -21.55 -4.69
CA ARG A 344 11.41 -21.32 -5.63
C ARG A 344 11.33 -19.87 -6.11
N HIS A 345 11.69 -18.94 -5.23
CA HIS A 345 11.80 -17.51 -5.52
C HIS A 345 13.13 -17.11 -6.17
N GLY A 346 13.95 -18.09 -6.57
CA GLY A 346 15.18 -17.88 -7.31
C GLY A 346 16.42 -17.58 -6.46
N PHE A 347 16.35 -17.62 -5.13
CA PHE A 347 17.52 -17.38 -4.28
C PHE A 347 18.40 -18.62 -4.10
N TYR A 348 19.71 -18.40 -4.02
CA TYR A 348 20.69 -19.37 -3.56
C TYR A 348 20.76 -19.37 -2.04
N TRP A 349 21.24 -20.48 -1.48
CA TRP A 349 21.48 -20.62 -0.04
C TRP A 349 22.96 -20.92 0.22
N GLY A 350 23.58 -20.19 1.15
CA GLY A 350 24.99 -20.36 1.52
C GLY A 350 25.31 -21.72 2.13
N GLY A 351 24.30 -22.43 2.66
CA GLY A 351 24.46 -23.83 3.10
C GLY A 351 24.78 -24.81 1.96
N ASP A 352 24.54 -24.45 0.70
CA ASP A 352 24.90 -25.30 -0.46
C ASP A 352 26.37 -25.14 -0.88
N TRP A 353 27.06 -24.08 -0.44
CA TRP A 353 28.44 -23.81 -0.86
C TRP A 353 29.41 -24.91 -0.42
N LYS A 354 30.37 -25.29 -1.28
CA LYS A 354 31.24 -26.45 -1.02
C LYS A 354 32.29 -26.21 0.08
N LYS A 355 32.82 -24.98 0.18
CA LYS A 355 33.99 -24.67 1.02
C LYS A 355 33.66 -23.89 2.30
N SER A 356 32.70 -22.98 2.23
CA SER A 356 32.32 -22.11 3.35
C SER A 356 30.83 -22.21 3.53
N LYS A 357 30.37 -22.93 4.56
CA LYS A 357 28.93 -23.09 4.81
C LYS A 357 28.43 -21.86 5.54
N ASP A 358 27.51 -21.15 4.93
CA ASP A 358 26.88 -19.96 5.50
C ASP A 358 25.36 -20.17 5.62
N TYR A 359 24.91 -20.58 6.81
CA TYR A 359 23.54 -21.08 6.98
C TYR A 359 22.49 -19.98 7.08
N MET A 360 22.87 -18.75 7.46
CA MET A 360 21.96 -17.60 7.48
C MET A 360 21.71 -17.03 6.09
N HIS A 361 22.64 -17.26 5.16
CA HIS A 361 22.77 -16.45 3.95
C HIS A 361 21.88 -16.93 2.79
N PHE A 362 20.96 -16.07 2.36
CA PHE A 362 20.20 -16.20 1.13
C PHE A 362 20.52 -15.07 0.18
N THR A 363 20.90 -15.40 -1.06
CA THR A 363 21.33 -14.39 -2.04
C THR A 363 20.72 -14.63 -3.41
N TYR A 364 20.29 -13.56 -4.07
CA TYR A 364 19.76 -13.64 -5.43
C TYR A 364 20.86 -13.71 -6.50
N THR A 365 22.01 -13.07 -6.23
CA THR A 365 23.18 -13.11 -7.09
C THR A 365 24.30 -13.86 -6.38
N ASN A 366 25.07 -14.66 -7.11
CA ASN A 366 26.24 -15.35 -6.57
C ASN A 366 27.48 -14.94 -7.35
N HIS A 367 28.66 -15.21 -6.78
CA HIS A 367 29.93 -15.06 -7.46
C HIS A 367 30.12 -16.09 -8.59
#